data_AF-A0A818F208-F1
#
_entry.id   AF-A0A818F208-F1
#
_cell.length_a   1.000
_cell.length_b   1.000
_cell.length_c   1.000
_cell.angle_alpha   90.00
_cell.angle_beta   90.00
_cell.angle_gamma   90.00
#
_symmetry.space_group_name_H-M   'P 1'
#
loop_
_entity.id
_entity.type
_entity.pdbx_description
1 polymer ?
#
loop_
_entity_poly.entity_id
_entity_poly.type
_entity_poly.pdbx_seq_one_letter_code
_entity_poly.pdbx_strand_id
1 'polypeptide(L)'
;MLKDLVNELERCSKSLQLKTNRVVWLESVKAIEKLAERTDDIADNIKKNVIDELVNYKKFSYDKSFRHVKKAKDEAKVAYHHTSGKLHRAKRAEDITSSDVSSSDEEKNKAKSCVDRYEKEKEKCKNVYAKLINDMESKKSAYQGEMFKILGRADDFERKRLEHFKLMFTALQQVTSIENDTRHTEMLEKFQRAISKHNADSDIEFFNKNYGCETRTKWPDFEDVHQ
;
A
#
# COMPACT_ATOMS: atom_id res chain seq x y z
N MET A 1 22.14 11.22 -8.78
CA MET A 1 23.12 10.12 -8.91
C MET A 1 23.36 9.74 -10.37
N LEU A 2 22.41 9.11 -11.09
CA LEU A 2 22.59 8.79 -12.52
C LEU A 2 22.76 10.03 -13.40
N LYS A 3 21.97 11.09 -13.17
CA LYS A 3 22.12 12.38 -13.86
C LYS A 3 23.48 13.05 -13.62
N ASP A 4 24.04 12.88 -12.42
CA ASP A 4 25.36 13.44 -12.09
C ASP A 4 26.48 12.70 -12.85
N LEU A 5 26.37 11.37 -12.94
CA LEU A 5 27.26 10.53 -13.75
C LEU A 5 27.18 10.85 -15.24
N VAL A 6 25.98 11.11 -15.77
CA VAL A 6 25.78 11.57 -17.15
C VAL A 6 26.53 12.88 -17.39
N ASN A 7 26.32 13.88 -16.52
CA ASN A 7 26.97 15.19 -16.64
C ASN A 7 28.51 15.08 -16.61
N GLU A 8 29.03 14.16 -15.79
CA GLU A 8 30.48 13.94 -15.67
C GLU A 8 31.05 13.24 -16.91
N LEU A 9 30.31 12.28 -17.48
CA LEU A 9 30.67 11.61 -18.73
C LEU A 9 30.57 12.51 -19.97
N GLU A 10 29.57 13.38 -20.04
CA GLU A 10 29.46 14.43 -21.05
C GLU A 10 30.63 15.42 -20.97
N ARG A 11 31.11 15.71 -19.75
CA ARG A 11 32.28 16.56 -19.56
C ARG A 11 33.53 15.89 -20.11
N CYS A 12 33.68 14.58 -19.88
CA CYS A 12 34.76 13.77 -20.44
C CYS A 12 34.64 13.58 -21.96
N SER A 13 33.44 13.56 -22.53
CA SER A 13 33.21 13.42 -23.99
C SER A 13 33.63 14.66 -24.79
N LYS A 14 33.80 15.81 -24.11
CA LYS A 14 34.38 17.02 -24.69
C LYS A 14 35.90 16.93 -24.84
N SER A 15 36.54 15.86 -24.35
CA SER A 15 37.95 15.59 -24.63
C SER A 15 38.20 15.37 -26.13
N LEU A 16 39.44 15.58 -26.58
CA LEU A 16 39.86 15.55 -27.99
C LEU A 16 39.92 14.11 -28.54
N GLN A 17 38.85 13.33 -28.37
CA GLN A 17 38.72 12.02 -28.97
C GLN A 17 38.41 12.16 -30.46
N LEU A 18 38.98 11.29 -31.28
CA LEU A 18 38.82 11.31 -32.73
C LEU A 18 38.09 10.06 -33.22
N LYS A 19 37.52 10.18 -34.42
CA LYS A 19 37.05 9.06 -35.26
C LYS A 19 36.23 7.99 -34.52
N THR A 20 36.61 6.72 -34.63
CA THR A 20 35.78 5.61 -34.19
C THR A 20 35.69 5.57 -32.66
N ASN A 21 36.77 5.91 -31.94
CA ASN A 21 36.74 6.03 -30.49
C ASN A 21 35.77 7.12 -30.00
N ARG A 22 35.73 8.27 -30.68
CA ARG A 22 34.76 9.33 -30.36
C ARG A 22 33.31 8.85 -30.53
N VAL A 23 33.04 8.05 -31.57
CA VAL A 23 31.69 7.51 -31.80
C VAL A 23 31.28 6.57 -30.67
N VAL A 24 32.16 5.65 -30.26
CA VAL A 24 31.89 4.75 -29.11
C VAL A 24 31.62 5.53 -27.84
N TRP A 25 32.44 6.55 -27.57
CA TRP A 25 32.28 7.41 -26.39
C TRP A 25 30.95 8.17 -26.39
N LEU A 26 30.52 8.72 -27.53
CA LEU A 26 29.23 9.41 -27.61
C LEU A 26 28.06 8.45 -27.45
N GLU A 27 28.15 7.24 -28.00
CA GLU A 27 27.10 6.23 -27.84
C GLU A 27 27.03 5.68 -26.41
N SER A 28 28.14 5.66 -25.65
CA SER A 28 28.11 5.29 -24.22
C SER A 28 27.38 6.34 -23.38
N VAL A 29 27.64 7.63 -23.62
CA VAL A 29 26.94 8.75 -22.96
C VAL A 29 25.44 8.66 -23.25
N LYS A 30 25.04 8.52 -24.52
CA LYS A 30 23.63 8.39 -24.93
C LYS A 30 22.94 7.17 -24.34
N ALA A 31 23.65 6.05 -24.17
CA ALA A 31 23.08 4.87 -23.53
C ALA A 31 22.79 5.15 -22.05
N ILE A 32 23.69 5.83 -21.35
CA ILE A 32 23.53 6.14 -19.92
C ILE A 32 22.44 7.20 -19.72
N GLU A 33 22.32 8.19 -20.61
CA GLU A 33 21.21 9.14 -20.64
C GLU A 33 19.85 8.44 -20.74
N LYS A 34 19.72 7.54 -21.72
CA LYS A 34 18.48 6.77 -21.91
C LYS A 34 18.14 5.86 -20.73
N LEU A 35 19.16 5.29 -20.08
CA LEU A 35 18.97 4.55 -18.83
C LEU A 35 18.46 5.47 -17.71
N ALA A 36 19.02 6.67 -17.59
CA ALA A 36 18.58 7.65 -16.60
C ALA A 36 17.13 8.10 -16.83
N GLU A 37 16.78 8.44 -18.08
CA GLU A 37 15.40 8.76 -18.48
C GLU A 37 14.45 7.60 -18.14
N ARG A 38 14.86 6.36 -18.43
CA ARG A 38 14.04 5.20 -18.10
C ARG A 38 13.85 5.01 -16.60
N THR A 39 14.87 5.26 -15.79
CA THR A 39 14.73 5.19 -14.32
C THR A 39 13.78 6.26 -13.79
N ASP A 40 13.77 7.45 -14.38
CA ASP A 40 12.80 8.50 -14.05
C ASP A 40 11.38 8.08 -14.47
N ASP A 41 11.17 7.55 -15.68
CA ASP A 41 9.89 7.01 -16.16
C ASP A 41 9.32 5.93 -15.21
N ILE A 42 10.18 5.07 -14.67
CA ILE A 42 9.81 4.02 -13.72
C ILE A 42 9.38 4.65 -12.40
N ALA A 43 10.15 5.61 -11.88
CA ALA A 43 9.82 6.31 -10.65
C ALA A 43 8.47 7.05 -10.74
N ASP A 44 8.24 7.75 -11.85
CA ASP A 44 6.99 8.47 -12.10
C ASP A 44 5.79 7.52 -12.24
N ASN A 45 5.96 6.40 -12.96
CA ASN A 45 4.90 5.39 -13.06
C ASN A 45 4.60 4.71 -11.73
N ILE A 46 5.59 4.43 -10.89
CA ILE A 46 5.36 3.89 -9.55
C ILE A 46 4.57 4.89 -8.72
N LYS A 47 4.96 6.17 -8.75
CA LYS A 47 4.26 7.22 -8.02
C LYS A 47 2.80 7.34 -8.47
N LYS A 48 2.57 7.45 -9.77
CA LYS A 48 1.24 7.66 -10.34
C LYS A 48 0.33 6.43 -10.25
N ASN A 49 0.84 5.26 -10.62
CA ASN A 49 0.02 4.05 -10.81
C ASN A 49 -0.02 3.15 -9.57
N VAL A 50 0.85 3.37 -8.58
CA VAL A 50 0.89 2.56 -7.36
C VAL A 50 0.66 3.44 -6.13
N ILE A 51 1.47 4.47 -5.94
CA ILE A 51 1.38 5.29 -4.70
C ILE A 51 0.06 6.07 -4.67
N ASP A 52 -0.27 6.80 -5.75
CA ASP A 52 -1.48 7.62 -5.79
C ASP A 52 -2.75 6.75 -5.75
N GLU A 53 -2.73 5.58 -6.42
CA GLU A 53 -3.82 4.58 -6.33
C GLU A 53 -4.00 4.07 -4.90
N LEU A 54 -2.92 3.71 -4.18
CA LEU A 54 -3.00 3.25 -2.79
C LEU A 54 -3.52 4.35 -1.86
N VAL A 55 -3.10 5.60 -2.07
CA VAL A 55 -3.58 6.76 -1.30
C VAL A 55 -5.08 6.98 -1.56
N ASN A 56 -5.51 6.89 -2.81
CA ASN A 56 -6.92 7.00 -3.18
C ASN A 56 -7.74 5.84 -2.62
N TYR A 57 -7.28 4.60 -2.77
CA TYR A 57 -7.93 3.41 -2.21
C TYR A 57 -8.10 3.52 -0.69
N LYS A 58 -7.07 3.98 0.03
CA LYS A 58 -7.16 4.26 1.47
C LYS A 58 -8.25 5.29 1.80
N LYS A 59 -8.30 6.39 1.04
CA LYS A 59 -9.28 7.48 1.20
C LYS A 59 -10.72 7.00 0.97
N PHE A 60 -10.96 6.14 -0.04
CA PHE A 60 -12.30 5.64 -0.34
C PHE A 60 -12.73 4.46 0.54
N SER A 61 -11.80 3.60 0.94
CA SER A 61 -12.11 2.37 1.69
C SER A 61 -12.25 2.58 3.20
N TYR A 62 -11.54 3.55 3.79
CA TYR A 62 -11.45 3.67 5.26
C TYR A 62 -11.98 4.99 5.84
N ASP A 63 -12.01 6.08 5.05
CA ASP A 63 -12.23 7.43 5.61
C ASP A 63 -13.72 7.76 5.84
N LYS A 64 -14.65 7.06 5.18
CA LYS A 64 -16.10 7.28 5.38
C LYS A 64 -16.77 6.39 6.44
N SER A 65 -16.20 5.24 6.82
CA SER A 65 -16.92 4.24 7.62
C SER A 65 -16.70 4.36 9.14
N PHE A 66 -15.48 4.57 9.62
CA PHE A 66 -15.23 4.42 11.06
C PHE A 66 -15.60 5.64 11.92
N ARG A 67 -15.38 6.87 11.43
CA ARG A 67 -15.68 8.10 12.20
C ARG A 67 -17.19 8.34 12.37
N HIS A 68 -17.98 8.06 11.34
CA HIS A 68 -19.44 8.18 11.39
C HIS A 68 -20.07 7.11 12.29
N VAL A 69 -19.57 5.87 12.24
CA VAL A 69 -20.04 4.77 13.09
C VAL A 69 -19.69 5.00 14.57
N LYS A 70 -18.49 5.52 14.86
CA LYS A 70 -18.09 5.85 16.24
C LYS A 70 -18.96 6.96 16.85
N LYS A 71 -19.23 8.02 16.08
CA LYS A 71 -20.08 9.14 16.50
C LYS A 71 -21.53 8.69 16.78
N ALA A 72 -22.12 7.91 15.87
CA ALA A 72 -23.47 7.37 16.05
C ALA A 72 -23.60 6.42 17.26
N LYS A 73 -22.56 5.61 17.52
CA LYS A 73 -22.50 4.73 18.71
C LYS A 73 -22.47 5.53 20.02
N ASP A 74 -21.64 6.56 20.08
CA ASP A 74 -21.46 7.35 21.30
C ASP A 74 -22.73 8.16 21.64
N GLU A 75 -23.43 8.68 20.62
CA GLU A 75 -24.74 9.35 20.76
C GLU A 75 -25.83 8.38 21.27
N ALA A 76 -25.89 7.14 20.75
CA ALA A 76 -26.84 6.12 21.20
C ALA A 76 -26.57 5.64 22.65
N LYS A 77 -25.30 5.53 23.06
CA LYS A 77 -24.91 5.14 24.42
C LYS A 77 -25.38 6.16 25.47
N VAL A 78 -25.25 7.45 25.16
CA VAL A 78 -25.69 8.54 26.06
C VAL A 78 -27.21 8.49 26.27
N ALA A 79 -27.98 8.26 25.21
CA ALA A 79 -29.43 8.15 25.29
C ALA A 79 -29.90 6.98 26.18
N TYR A 80 -29.25 5.81 26.07
CA TYR A 80 -29.60 4.61 26.85
C TYR A 80 -29.33 4.74 28.37
N HIS A 81 -28.18 5.32 28.75
CA HIS A 81 -27.87 5.50 30.17
C HIS A 81 -28.77 6.56 30.82
N HIS A 82 -29.18 7.57 30.06
CA HIS A 82 -30.11 8.59 30.53
C HIS A 82 -31.50 8.01 30.88
N THR A 83 -32.03 7.11 30.06
CA THR A 83 -33.34 6.44 30.31
C THR A 83 -33.25 5.40 31.42
N SER A 84 -32.14 4.66 31.51
CA SER A 84 -31.91 3.65 32.56
C SER A 84 -31.80 4.28 33.96
N GLY A 85 -31.19 5.46 34.06
CA GLY A 85 -31.12 6.22 35.31
C GLY A 85 -32.50 6.74 35.78
N LYS A 86 -33.42 7.05 34.86
CA LYS A 86 -34.80 7.42 35.21
C LYS A 86 -35.57 6.22 35.78
N LEU A 87 -35.42 5.04 35.18
CA LEU A 87 -36.07 3.81 35.64
C LEU A 87 -35.60 3.36 37.04
N HIS A 88 -34.29 3.44 37.32
CA HIS A 88 -33.75 3.02 38.61
C HIS A 88 -34.22 3.92 39.77
N ARG A 89 -34.42 5.22 39.51
CA ARG A 89 -34.98 6.16 40.50
C ARG A 89 -36.44 5.85 40.84
N ALA A 90 -37.23 5.44 39.85
CA ALA A 90 -38.60 5.00 40.07
C ALA A 90 -38.68 3.73 40.94
N LYS A 91 -37.82 2.74 40.70
CA LYS A 91 -37.76 1.49 41.50
C LYS A 91 -37.31 1.68 42.95
N ARG A 92 -36.38 2.61 43.23
CA ARG A 92 -35.98 2.88 44.62
C ARG A 92 -37.08 3.55 45.45
N ALA A 93 -37.92 4.36 44.82
CA ALA A 93 -39.07 4.95 45.51
C ALA A 93 -40.09 3.88 45.92
N GLU A 94 -40.21 2.81 45.14
CA GLU A 94 -41.03 1.63 45.46
C GLU A 94 -40.45 0.84 46.65
N ASP A 95 -39.15 0.51 46.63
CA ASP A 95 -38.48 -0.28 47.68
C ASP A 95 -38.54 0.38 49.06
N ILE A 96 -38.36 1.71 49.14
CA ILE A 96 -38.41 2.46 50.42
C ILE A 96 -39.79 2.33 51.09
N THR A 97 -40.84 2.26 50.29
CA THR A 97 -42.22 2.09 50.76
C THR A 97 -42.44 0.71 51.39
N SER A 98 -41.60 -0.27 51.06
CA SER A 98 -41.76 -1.67 51.47
C SER A 98 -40.96 -2.10 52.72
N SER A 99 -40.00 -1.29 53.18
CA SER A 99 -38.98 -1.64 54.20
C SER A 99 -39.27 -1.10 55.62
N ASP A 100 -40.52 -0.76 55.93
CA ASP A 100 -40.91 -0.11 57.19
C ASP A 100 -41.20 -1.13 58.33
N VAL A 101 -40.62 -0.91 59.52
CA VAL A 101 -40.28 -1.95 60.54
C VAL A 101 -41.39 -2.22 61.59
N SER A 102 -42.64 -1.85 61.32
CA SER A 102 -43.76 -2.07 62.26
C SER A 102 -44.36 -3.50 62.28
N SER A 103 -43.55 -4.54 62.02
CA SER A 103 -44.03 -5.88 61.58
C SER A 103 -43.74 -7.02 62.63
N SER A 104 -44.49 -8.16 62.65
CA SER A 104 -44.71 -9.08 63.83
C SER A 104 -44.57 -10.64 63.63
N ASP A 105 -44.47 -11.44 64.74
CA ASP A 105 -44.17 -12.90 64.96
C ASP A 105 -44.83 -13.98 64.06
N GLU A 106 -45.91 -13.67 63.34
CA GLU A 106 -46.33 -14.44 62.15
C GLU A 106 -45.19 -14.57 61.12
N GLU A 107 -44.27 -13.62 61.13
CA GLU A 107 -43.00 -13.59 60.42
C GLU A 107 -42.10 -14.79 60.66
N LYS A 108 -42.18 -15.45 61.82
CA LYS A 108 -41.30 -16.58 62.17
C LYS A 108 -41.86 -17.92 61.71
N ASN A 109 -43.18 -18.14 61.74
CA ASN A 109 -43.80 -19.30 61.08
C ASN A 109 -43.76 -19.18 59.54
N LYS A 110 -43.74 -17.94 59.03
CA LYS A 110 -43.37 -17.63 57.64
C LYS A 110 -41.98 -18.19 57.27
N ALA A 111 -41.05 -18.32 58.22
CA ALA A 111 -39.69 -18.82 57.97
C ALA A 111 -39.61 -20.34 57.70
N LYS A 112 -40.52 -21.13 58.29
CA LYS A 112 -40.60 -22.60 58.05
C LYS A 112 -41.40 -22.90 56.79
N SER A 113 -42.48 -22.16 56.56
CA SER A 113 -43.18 -22.12 55.26
C SER A 113 -42.26 -21.61 54.14
N CYS A 114 -41.25 -20.78 54.48
CA CYS A 114 -40.18 -20.35 53.58
C CYS A 114 -39.31 -21.52 53.10
N VAL A 115 -39.01 -22.55 53.91
CA VAL A 115 -38.17 -23.69 53.48
C VAL A 115 -38.88 -24.52 52.41
N ASP A 116 -40.15 -24.88 52.64
CA ASP A 116 -40.98 -25.57 51.65
C ASP A 116 -41.24 -24.70 50.41
N ARG A 117 -41.32 -23.37 50.60
CA ARG A 117 -41.35 -22.40 49.50
C ARG A 117 -40.05 -22.43 48.70
N TYR A 118 -38.89 -22.52 49.37
CA TYR A 118 -37.57 -22.54 48.73
C TYR A 118 -37.31 -23.83 47.96
N GLU A 119 -37.85 -24.99 48.37
CA GLU A 119 -37.80 -26.22 47.58
C GLU A 119 -38.70 -26.17 46.34
N LYS A 120 -39.93 -25.65 46.48
CA LYS A 120 -40.79 -25.37 45.32
C LYS A 120 -40.19 -24.31 44.40
N GLU A 121 -39.51 -23.31 44.94
CA GLU A 121 -38.75 -22.31 44.17
C GLU A 121 -37.55 -22.93 43.47
N LYS A 122 -36.82 -23.85 44.11
CA LYS A 122 -35.70 -24.56 43.49
C LYS A 122 -36.14 -25.36 42.26
N GLU A 123 -37.25 -26.11 42.36
CA GLU A 123 -37.75 -26.88 41.21
C GLU A 123 -38.38 -25.97 40.15
N LYS A 124 -39.03 -24.86 40.53
CA LYS A 124 -39.42 -23.80 39.58
C LYS A 124 -38.22 -23.20 38.87
N CYS A 125 -37.16 -22.83 39.59
CA CYS A 125 -35.94 -22.27 39.04
C CYS A 125 -35.24 -23.24 38.10
N LYS A 126 -35.23 -24.54 38.43
CA LYS A 126 -34.70 -25.59 37.55
C LYS A 126 -35.52 -25.73 36.26
N ASN A 127 -36.84 -25.70 36.34
CA ASN A 127 -37.72 -25.73 35.16
C ASN A 127 -37.57 -24.46 34.31
N VAL A 128 -37.43 -23.29 34.94
CA VAL A 128 -37.15 -22.02 34.26
C VAL A 128 -35.77 -22.08 33.58
N TYR A 129 -34.75 -22.63 34.25
CA TYR A 129 -33.41 -22.79 33.70
C TYR A 129 -33.38 -23.75 32.50
N ALA A 130 -34.03 -24.92 32.61
CA ALA A 130 -34.13 -25.87 31.49
C ALA A 130 -34.89 -25.27 30.30
N LYS A 131 -35.95 -24.48 30.57
CA LYS A 131 -36.68 -23.74 29.53
C LYS A 131 -35.80 -22.69 28.85
N LEU A 132 -35.00 -21.94 29.62
CA LEU A 132 -34.05 -20.98 29.08
C LEU A 132 -32.95 -21.64 28.24
N ILE A 133 -32.48 -22.83 28.62
CA ILE A 133 -31.52 -23.61 27.81
C ILE A 133 -32.15 -24.02 26.47
N ASN A 134 -33.37 -24.58 26.47
CA ASN A 134 -34.07 -24.93 25.23
C ASN A 134 -34.37 -23.70 24.36
N ASP A 135 -34.71 -22.56 24.97
CA ASP A 135 -34.89 -21.29 24.28
C ASP A 135 -33.57 -20.76 23.67
N MET A 136 -32.41 -21.04 24.30
CA MET A 136 -31.11 -20.74 23.71
C MET A 136 -30.76 -21.68 22.55
N GLU A 137 -31.00 -22.99 22.70
CA GLU A 137 -30.71 -23.99 21.66
C GLU A 137 -31.57 -23.73 20.41
N SER A 138 -32.84 -23.37 20.57
CA SER A 138 -33.73 -22.99 19.46
C SER A 138 -33.29 -21.71 18.72
N LYS A 139 -32.61 -20.78 19.42
CA LYS A 139 -32.08 -19.53 18.83
C LYS A 139 -30.67 -19.68 18.25
N LYS A 140 -29.95 -20.76 18.58
CA LYS A 140 -28.56 -21.01 18.16
C LYS A 140 -28.38 -20.99 16.65
N SER A 141 -29.26 -21.67 15.91
CA SER A 141 -29.21 -21.71 14.43
C SER A 141 -29.45 -20.32 13.82
N ALA A 142 -30.42 -19.58 14.35
CA ALA A 142 -30.69 -18.21 13.90
C ALA A 142 -29.50 -17.27 14.18
N TYR A 143 -28.90 -17.36 15.37
CA TYR A 143 -27.69 -16.62 15.73
C TYR A 143 -26.51 -16.96 14.82
N GLN A 144 -26.25 -18.24 14.59
CA GLN A 144 -25.18 -18.70 13.69
C GLN A 144 -25.41 -18.17 12.27
N GLY A 145 -26.65 -18.23 11.77
CA GLY A 145 -27.02 -17.68 10.47
C GLY A 145 -26.75 -16.17 10.37
N GLU A 146 -27.12 -15.39 11.39
CA GLU A 146 -26.84 -13.95 11.42
C GLU A 146 -25.33 -13.65 11.55
N MET A 147 -24.59 -14.43 12.33
CA MET A 147 -23.12 -14.31 12.40
C MET A 147 -22.46 -14.62 11.05
N PHE A 148 -22.92 -15.66 10.33
CA PHE A 148 -22.42 -15.96 8.97
C PHE A 148 -22.70 -14.82 7.98
N LYS A 149 -23.85 -14.13 8.08
CA LYS A 149 -24.14 -12.95 7.24
C LYS A 149 -23.23 -11.77 7.55
N ILE A 150 -22.83 -11.57 8.80
CA ILE A 150 -21.88 -10.52 9.18
C ILE A 150 -20.47 -10.89 8.71
N LEU A 151 -20.07 -12.14 8.91
CA LEU A 151 -18.79 -12.67 8.46
C LEU A 151 -18.64 -12.60 6.93
N GLY A 152 -19.66 -13.03 6.17
CA GLY A 152 -19.63 -12.95 4.71
C GLY A 152 -19.46 -11.53 4.18
N ARG A 153 -20.06 -10.52 4.85
CA ARG A 153 -19.85 -9.11 4.50
C ARG A 153 -18.42 -8.64 4.79
N ALA A 154 -17.80 -9.14 5.86
CA ALA A 154 -16.40 -8.85 6.18
C ALA A 154 -15.46 -9.53 5.18
N ASP A 155 -15.73 -10.78 4.82
CA ASP A 155 -14.97 -11.56 3.84
C ASP A 155 -15.05 -10.93 2.44
N ASP A 156 -16.21 -10.43 2.02
CA ASP A 156 -16.38 -9.74 0.74
C ASP A 156 -15.59 -8.42 0.68
N PHE A 157 -15.57 -7.68 1.80
CA PHE A 157 -14.76 -6.47 1.91
C PHE A 157 -13.27 -6.81 1.85
N GLU A 158 -12.85 -7.84 2.58
CA GLU A 158 -11.48 -8.29 2.61
C GLU A 158 -11.02 -8.82 1.25
N ARG A 159 -11.85 -9.59 0.56
CA ARG A 159 -11.58 -10.10 -0.79
C ARG A 159 -11.30 -8.97 -1.77
N LYS A 160 -12.15 -7.93 -1.79
CA LYS A 160 -11.93 -6.75 -2.64
C LYS A 160 -10.62 -6.05 -2.33
N ARG A 161 -10.25 -5.97 -1.05
CA ARG A 161 -8.94 -5.42 -0.64
C ARG A 161 -7.80 -6.25 -1.18
N LEU A 162 -7.83 -7.55 -0.97
CA LEU A 162 -6.76 -8.47 -1.39
C LEU A 162 -6.61 -8.51 -2.92
N GLU A 163 -7.71 -8.51 -3.67
CA GLU A 163 -7.69 -8.45 -5.13
C GLU A 163 -7.10 -7.13 -5.64
N HIS A 164 -7.43 -6.00 -5.01
CA HIS A 164 -6.84 -4.71 -5.34
C HIS A 164 -5.32 -4.70 -5.09
N PHE A 165 -4.85 -5.24 -3.96
CA PHE A 165 -3.41 -5.39 -3.70
C PHE A 165 -2.72 -6.28 -4.75
N LYS A 166 -3.36 -7.37 -5.19
CA LYS A 166 -2.83 -8.23 -6.24
C LYS A 166 -2.64 -7.47 -7.57
N LEU A 167 -3.61 -6.64 -7.95
CA LEU A 167 -3.50 -5.78 -9.13
C LEU A 167 -2.34 -4.79 -8.98
N MET A 168 -2.17 -4.18 -7.80
CA MET A 168 -1.07 -3.26 -7.51
C MET A 168 0.31 -3.91 -7.58
N PHE A 169 0.46 -5.13 -7.04
CA PHE A 169 1.71 -5.87 -7.16
C PHE A 169 2.02 -6.24 -8.61
N THR A 170 1.00 -6.59 -9.39
CA THR A 170 1.16 -6.89 -10.82
C THR A 170 1.58 -5.64 -11.61
N ALA A 171 0.95 -4.49 -11.33
CA ALA A 171 1.31 -3.21 -11.94
C ALA A 171 2.74 -2.79 -11.57
N LEU A 172 3.13 -2.96 -10.31
CA LEU A 172 4.49 -2.69 -9.86
C LEU A 172 5.50 -3.56 -10.61
N GLN A 173 5.25 -4.88 -10.68
CA GLN A 173 6.09 -5.81 -11.41
C GLN A 173 6.26 -5.40 -12.88
N GLN A 174 5.17 -5.04 -13.56
CA GLN A 174 5.20 -4.62 -14.97
C GLN A 174 6.02 -3.35 -15.17
N VAL A 175 5.88 -2.35 -14.30
CA VAL A 175 6.63 -1.08 -14.40
C VAL A 175 8.12 -1.29 -14.10
N THR A 176 8.47 -2.23 -13.23
CA THR A 176 9.88 -2.53 -12.88
C THR A 176 10.61 -3.44 -13.85
N SER A 177 9.90 -4.17 -14.73
CA SER A 177 10.53 -5.11 -15.65
C SER A 177 11.21 -4.38 -16.80
N ILE A 178 12.54 -4.49 -16.88
CA ILE A 178 13.37 -3.91 -17.94
C ILE A 178 13.50 -4.87 -19.14
N GLU A 179 13.33 -6.16 -18.91
CA GLU A 179 13.58 -7.23 -19.89
C GLU A 179 12.69 -7.14 -21.13
N ASN A 180 11.48 -6.59 -21.00
CA ASN A 180 10.53 -6.43 -22.10
C ASN A 180 10.53 -5.02 -22.72
N ASP A 181 11.44 -4.13 -22.32
CA ASP A 181 11.48 -2.77 -22.87
C ASP A 181 12.28 -2.73 -24.18
N THR A 182 11.57 -2.62 -25.30
CA THR A 182 12.17 -2.50 -26.64
C THR A 182 13.13 -1.33 -26.74
N ARG A 183 12.89 -0.22 -26.03
CA ARG A 183 13.77 0.96 -26.02
C ARG A 183 15.13 0.63 -25.40
N HIS A 184 15.13 -0.21 -24.35
CA HIS A 184 16.34 -0.67 -23.69
C HIS A 184 17.14 -1.61 -24.60
N THR A 185 16.48 -2.55 -25.27
CA THR A 185 17.11 -3.46 -26.24
C THR A 185 17.73 -2.69 -27.41
N GLU A 186 16.99 -1.78 -28.04
CA GLU A 186 17.49 -0.97 -29.15
C GLU A 186 18.70 -0.10 -28.76
N MET A 187 18.69 0.43 -27.53
CA MET A 187 19.81 1.20 -26.99
C MET A 187 21.06 0.34 -26.86
N LEU A 188 20.94 -0.86 -26.28
CA LEU A 188 22.06 -1.79 -26.14
C LEU A 188 22.61 -2.22 -27.51
N GLU A 189 21.74 -2.53 -28.48
CA GLU A 189 22.16 -2.89 -29.84
C GLU A 189 22.90 -1.75 -30.56
N LYS A 190 22.48 -0.49 -30.36
CA LYS A 190 23.18 0.68 -30.93
C LYS A 190 24.57 0.81 -30.31
N PHE A 191 24.67 0.67 -29.00
CA PHE A 191 25.94 0.77 -28.30
C PHE A 191 26.90 -0.39 -28.66
N GLN A 192 26.41 -1.62 -28.72
CA GLN A 192 27.20 -2.78 -29.17
C GLN A 192 27.70 -2.59 -30.61
N ARG A 193 26.86 -2.12 -31.53
CA ARG A 193 27.29 -1.81 -32.90
C ARG A 193 28.38 -0.74 -32.96
N ALA A 194 28.34 0.26 -32.09
CA ALA A 194 29.38 1.27 -32.02
C ALA A 194 30.71 0.65 -31.56
N ILE A 195 30.68 -0.17 -30.51
CA ILE A 195 31.86 -0.91 -30.01
C ILE A 195 32.43 -1.82 -31.11
N SER A 196 31.60 -2.58 -31.82
CA SER A 196 32.06 -3.46 -32.89
C SER A 196 32.70 -2.72 -34.06
N LYS A 197 32.38 -1.45 -34.27
CA LYS A 197 32.95 -0.59 -35.31
C LYS A 197 34.21 0.17 -34.85
N HIS A 198 34.56 0.07 -33.56
CA HIS A 198 35.77 0.67 -33.03
C HIS A 198 37.00 0.05 -33.69
N ASN A 199 37.87 0.89 -34.24
CA ASN A 199 39.09 0.44 -34.90
C ASN A 199 40.23 1.40 -34.59
N ALA A 200 41.16 0.95 -33.74
CA ALA A 200 42.31 1.73 -33.32
C ALA A 200 43.28 2.02 -34.48
N ASP A 201 43.54 1.04 -35.34
CA ASP A 201 44.47 1.20 -36.46
C ASP A 201 43.95 2.25 -37.45
N SER A 202 42.65 2.21 -37.77
CA SER A 202 42.01 3.21 -38.62
C SER A 202 42.06 4.62 -38.03
N ASP A 203 41.93 4.76 -36.71
CA ASP A 203 42.02 6.04 -36.01
C ASP A 203 43.46 6.59 -36.03
N ILE A 204 44.46 5.72 -35.86
CA ILE A 204 45.89 6.05 -35.92
C ILE A 204 46.30 6.46 -37.35
N GLU A 205 45.89 5.69 -38.37
CA GLU A 205 46.12 6.03 -39.78
C GLU A 205 45.54 7.40 -40.13
N PHE A 206 44.31 7.67 -39.68
CA PHE A 206 43.69 8.98 -39.86
C PHE A 206 44.52 10.08 -39.19
N PHE A 207 44.99 9.87 -37.96
CA PHE A 207 45.82 10.86 -37.27
C PHE A 207 47.12 11.13 -38.03
N ASN A 208 47.85 10.09 -38.45
CA ASN A 208 49.12 10.23 -39.17
C ASN A 208 48.96 10.98 -40.50
N LYS A 209 47.87 10.70 -41.23
CA LYS A 209 47.56 11.37 -42.50
C LYS A 209 47.25 12.86 -42.37
N ASN A 210 46.58 13.26 -41.28
CA ASN A 210 46.08 14.63 -41.12
C ASN A 210 46.95 15.51 -40.22
N TYR A 211 47.72 14.90 -39.31
CA TYR A 211 48.51 15.62 -38.31
C TYR A 211 49.92 15.03 -38.10
N GLY A 212 50.24 13.88 -38.71
CA GLY A 212 51.53 13.20 -38.56
C GLY A 212 52.44 13.34 -39.77
N CYS A 213 53.33 12.37 -39.94
CA CYS A 213 54.40 12.37 -40.95
C CYS A 213 53.91 12.27 -42.40
N GLU A 214 52.67 11.85 -42.62
CA GLU A 214 52.07 11.73 -43.96
C GLU A 214 51.37 13.03 -44.41
N THR A 215 51.39 14.07 -43.58
CA THR A 215 50.86 15.37 -43.97
C THR A 215 51.64 15.95 -45.14
N ARG A 216 50.92 16.51 -46.12
CA ARG A 216 51.55 17.17 -47.27
C ARG A 216 52.27 18.43 -46.80
N THR A 217 53.56 18.30 -46.57
CA THR A 217 54.46 19.41 -46.31
C THR A 217 55.03 19.90 -47.62
N LYS A 218 54.83 21.18 -47.95
CA LYS A 218 55.65 21.84 -48.96
C LYS A 218 57.00 22.13 -48.32
N TRP A 219 58.01 21.38 -48.73
CA TRP A 219 59.37 21.66 -48.32
C TRP A 219 59.83 22.98 -48.96
N PRO A 220 60.64 23.79 -48.26
CA PRO A 220 61.18 25.01 -48.83
C PRO A 220 61.91 24.71 -50.14
N ASP A 221 61.57 25.46 -51.17
CA ASP A 221 62.27 25.47 -52.45
C ASP A 221 62.66 26.92 -52.75
N PHE A 222 63.57 27.11 -53.71
CA PHE A 222 63.99 28.45 -54.10
C PHE A 222 62.81 29.23 -54.71
N GLU A 223 62.51 30.41 -54.16
CA GLU A 223 61.47 31.31 -54.67
C GLU A 223 62.14 32.54 -55.32
N ASP A 224 61.94 32.71 -56.63
CA ASP A 224 62.40 33.91 -57.35
C ASP A 224 61.53 35.13 -56.99
N VAL A 225 62.17 36.29 -56.82
CA VAL A 225 61.44 37.55 -56.65
C VAL A 225 60.86 37.95 -58.00
N HIS A 226 59.57 37.70 -58.22
CA HIS A 226 58.88 38.23 -59.39
C HIS A 226 58.97 39.78 -59.37
N GLN A 227 59.69 40.35 -60.35
CA GLN A 227 59.69 41.79 -60.65
C GLN A 227 58.42 42.19 -61.38
#